data_AF-A0A1G0XU66-F1
#
_entry.id   AF-A0A1G0XU66-F1
#
_cell.length_a   1.000
_cell.length_b   1.000
_cell.length_c   1.000
_cell.angle_alpha   90.00
_cell.angle_beta   90.00
_cell.angle_gamma   90.00
#
_symmetry.space_group_name_H-M   'P 1'
#
loop_
_entity.id
_entity.type
_entity.pdbx_description
1 polymer ?
#
loop_
_entity_poly.entity_id
_entity_poly.type
_entity_poly.pdbx_seq_one_letter_code
_entity_poly.pdbx_strand_id
1 'polypeptide(L)'
;MFKNRNKIIIAVFIAWACLITFRLFNYTVYSRDHYLEEGNRHALRSGIIPAARGKILDRNGQVLAWTQRYNDLVVETYPGICLANTAVIKELQGKIKGLSPDKEKEKYIKRNLLPSEIYALKDYLSRYQGIRIVPRLERRYVDYPEVRKILGTVDSYEERDYGVVRIFGVSGTERKYDQHLKGMDGEYEVMQDRNRNWIPGTWKLKTEMRPGDDIRLESSLEEIISRDRKTDEGRKL
;
A
#
# COMPACT_ATOMS: atom_id res chain seq x y z
N MET A 1 -19.21 -68.51 25.62
CA MET A 1 -18.01 -67.67 25.85
C MET A 1 -17.80 -66.58 24.78
N PHE A 2 -18.04 -66.84 23.48
CA PHE A 2 -17.87 -65.84 22.40
C PHE A 2 -18.81 -64.62 22.45
N LYS A 3 -20.08 -64.77 22.85
CA LYS A 3 -21.05 -63.66 22.92
C LYS A 3 -20.65 -62.54 23.91
N ASN A 4 -19.99 -62.88 25.01
CA ASN A 4 -19.56 -61.89 26.01
C ASN A 4 -18.31 -61.13 25.55
N ARG A 5 -17.41 -61.79 24.80
CA ARG A 5 -16.24 -61.15 24.19
C ARG A 5 -16.65 -60.09 23.15
N ASN A 6 -17.65 -60.39 22.32
CA ASN A 6 -18.17 -59.42 21.34
C ASN A 6 -18.82 -58.20 22.01
N LYS A 7 -19.56 -58.39 23.10
CA LYS A 7 -20.15 -57.27 23.88
C LYS A 7 -19.08 -56.35 24.45
N ILE A 8 -17.97 -56.91 24.96
CA ILE A 8 -16.86 -56.12 25.51
C ILE A 8 -16.17 -55.32 24.40
N ILE A 9 -15.90 -55.93 23.25
CA ILE A 9 -15.28 -55.23 22.11
C ILE A 9 -16.17 -54.07 21.65
N ILE A 10 -17.48 -54.30 21.51
CA ILE A 10 -18.44 -53.26 21.13
C ILE A 10 -18.46 -52.13 22.17
N ALA A 11 -18.47 -52.45 23.47
CA ALA A 11 -18.45 -51.46 24.54
C ALA A 11 -17.18 -50.59 24.50
N VAL A 12 -16.01 -51.18 24.22
CA VAL A 12 -14.75 -50.43 24.05
C VAL A 12 -14.83 -49.49 22.84
N PHE A 13 -15.35 -49.96 21.70
CA PHE A 13 -15.53 -49.10 20.53
C PHE A 13 -16.53 -47.96 20.78
N ILE A 14 -17.62 -48.21 21.52
CA ILE A 14 -18.58 -47.17 21.90
C ILE A 14 -17.93 -46.15 22.83
N ALA A 15 -17.20 -46.60 23.85
CA ALA A 15 -16.48 -45.70 24.77
C ALA A 15 -15.45 -44.84 24.01
N TRP A 16 -14.72 -45.44 23.07
CA TRP A 16 -13.78 -44.73 22.21
C TRP A 16 -14.46 -43.71 21.29
N ALA A 17 -15.59 -44.09 20.68
CA ALA A 17 -16.40 -43.18 19.87
C ALA A 17 -16.90 -42.00 20.70
N CYS A 18 -17.45 -42.24 21.90
CA CYS A 18 -17.88 -41.18 22.81
C CYS A 18 -16.73 -40.24 23.21
N LEU A 19 -15.53 -40.77 23.46
CA LEU A 19 -14.34 -39.96 23.75
C LEU A 19 -13.96 -39.07 22.55
N ILE A 20 -14.00 -39.60 21.32
CA ILE A 20 -13.73 -38.83 20.10
C ILE A 20 -14.80 -37.76 19.89
N THR A 21 -16.09 -38.09 20.05
CA THR A 21 -17.19 -37.13 19.90
C THR A 21 -17.08 -36.01 20.93
N PHE A 22 -16.79 -36.35 22.20
CA PHE A 22 -16.56 -35.35 23.24
C PHE A 22 -15.36 -34.46 22.91
N ARG A 23 -14.26 -35.04 22.41
CA ARG A 23 -13.09 -34.28 21.98
C ARG A 23 -13.45 -33.35 20.81
N LEU A 24 -14.14 -33.85 19.79
CA LEU A 24 -14.60 -33.05 18.64
C LEU A 24 -15.50 -31.90 19.08
N PHE A 25 -16.44 -32.15 20.00
CA PHE A 25 -17.34 -31.12 20.53
C PHE A 25 -16.56 -30.00 21.23
N ASN A 26 -15.52 -30.33 21.99
CA ASN A 26 -14.63 -29.32 22.58
C ASN A 26 -13.94 -28.47 21.48
N TYR A 27 -13.45 -29.08 20.40
CA TYR A 27 -12.81 -28.34 19.31
C TYR A 27 -13.80 -27.49 18.49
N THR A 28 -14.99 -28.02 18.18
CA THR A 28 -15.95 -27.37 17.27
C THR A 28 -16.85 -26.35 17.94
N VAL A 29 -17.08 -26.46 19.25
CA VAL A 29 -17.97 -25.56 19.99
C VAL A 29 -17.20 -24.70 20.98
N TYR A 30 -16.40 -25.30 21.87
CA TYR A 30 -15.73 -24.56 22.94
C TYR A 30 -14.52 -23.75 22.44
N SER A 31 -13.68 -24.36 21.61
CA SER A 31 -12.45 -23.73 21.10
C SER A 31 -12.58 -23.17 19.68
N ARG A 32 -13.81 -23.09 19.14
CA ARG A 32 -14.07 -22.67 17.76
C ARG A 32 -13.46 -21.31 17.45
N ASP A 33 -13.74 -20.32 18.29
CA ASP A 33 -13.34 -18.94 18.04
C ASP A 33 -11.82 -18.79 18.07
N HIS A 34 -11.15 -19.49 19.00
CA HIS A 34 -9.69 -19.52 19.08
C HIS A 34 -9.05 -20.05 17.80
N TYR A 35 -9.52 -21.19 17.27
CA TYR A 35 -8.97 -21.79 16.05
C TYR A 35 -9.34 -21.01 14.78
N LEU A 36 -10.53 -20.40 14.74
CA LEU A 36 -10.91 -19.50 13.65
C LEU A 36 -10.04 -18.25 13.65
N GLU A 37 -9.78 -17.65 14.81
CA GLU A 37 -8.91 -16.49 14.93
C GLU A 37 -7.48 -16.84 14.52
N GLU A 38 -6.96 -17.99 14.95
CA GLU A 38 -5.63 -18.45 14.58
C GLU A 38 -5.52 -18.71 13.06
N GLY A 39 -6.52 -19.39 12.47
CA GLY A 39 -6.61 -19.56 11.03
C GLY A 39 -6.70 -18.24 10.27
N ASN A 40 -7.48 -17.29 10.78
CA ASN A 40 -7.62 -15.93 10.23
C ASN A 40 -6.31 -15.16 10.32
N ARG A 41 -5.55 -15.22 11.42
CA ARG A 41 -4.23 -14.56 11.53
C ARG A 41 -3.23 -15.07 10.49
N HIS A 42 -3.35 -16.34 10.09
CA HIS A 42 -2.51 -16.91 9.04
C HIS A 42 -2.99 -16.56 7.63
N ALA A 43 -4.30 -16.54 7.39
CA ALA A 43 -4.88 -16.33 6.06
C ALA A 43 -5.06 -14.85 5.68
N LEU A 44 -5.35 -14.00 6.67
CA LEU A 44 -5.62 -12.58 6.46
C LEU A 44 -4.34 -11.76 6.48
N ARG A 45 -4.28 -10.78 5.60
CA ARG A 45 -3.22 -9.78 5.53
C ARG A 45 -3.84 -8.40 5.51
N SER A 46 -3.37 -7.56 6.42
CA SER A 46 -3.65 -6.13 6.37
C SER A 46 -2.77 -5.46 5.33
N GLY A 47 -3.32 -4.45 4.66
CA GLY A 47 -2.59 -3.55 3.77
C GLY A 47 -3.09 -2.13 3.92
N ILE A 48 -2.31 -1.19 3.37
CA ILE A 48 -2.55 0.24 3.53
C ILE A 48 -3.04 0.86 2.22
N ILE A 49 -4.02 1.75 2.33
CA ILE A 49 -4.47 2.64 1.25
C ILE A 49 -3.87 4.02 1.55
N PRO A 50 -2.82 4.46 0.83
CA PRO A 50 -2.14 5.70 1.15
C PRO A 50 -3.06 6.90 0.93
N ALA A 51 -3.13 7.78 1.93
CA ALA A 51 -3.90 9.02 1.86
C ALA A 51 -3.09 10.14 1.22
N ALA A 52 -3.76 10.94 0.41
CA ALA A 52 -3.15 12.12 -0.18
C ALA A 52 -2.89 13.19 0.89
N ARG A 53 -1.76 13.88 0.74
CA ARG A 53 -1.42 15.06 1.52
C ARG A 53 -2.29 16.23 1.05
N GLY A 54 -2.78 17.06 1.97
CA GLY A 54 -3.64 18.21 1.66
C GLY A 54 -2.98 19.20 0.69
N LYS A 55 -3.78 19.94 -0.07
CA LYS A 55 -3.27 20.94 -1.01
C LYS A 55 -2.84 22.19 -0.25
N ILE A 56 -1.88 22.91 -0.82
CA ILE A 56 -1.58 24.28 -0.40
C ILE A 56 -2.14 25.21 -1.46
N LEU A 57 -2.99 26.14 -1.02
CA LEU A 57 -3.71 27.10 -1.84
C LEU A 57 -3.19 28.51 -1.52
N ASP A 58 -3.20 29.41 -2.49
CA ASP A 58 -2.94 30.83 -2.25
C ASP A 58 -4.17 31.54 -1.62
N ARG A 59 -4.05 32.85 -1.34
CA ARG A 59 -5.20 33.63 -0.85
C ARG A 59 -6.40 33.57 -1.79
N ASN A 60 -6.22 33.45 -3.10
CA ASN A 60 -7.31 33.45 -4.08
C ASN A 60 -7.91 32.05 -4.33
N GLY A 61 -7.34 30.99 -3.74
CA GLY A 61 -7.77 29.61 -3.93
C GLY A 61 -7.06 28.88 -5.08
N GLN A 62 -6.02 29.46 -5.67
CA GLN A 62 -5.17 28.81 -6.66
C GLN A 62 -4.25 27.78 -5.99
N VAL A 63 -4.14 26.60 -6.60
CA VAL A 63 -3.32 25.50 -6.08
C VAL A 63 -1.84 25.79 -6.31
N LEU A 64 -1.07 25.83 -5.22
CA LEU A 64 0.38 26.01 -5.22
C LEU A 64 1.14 24.69 -5.01
N ALA A 65 0.58 23.78 -4.22
CA ALA A 65 1.10 22.42 -4.03
C ALA A 65 -0.05 21.40 -3.98
N TRP A 66 0.16 20.23 -4.57
CA TRP A 66 -0.80 19.14 -4.57
C TRP A 66 -0.11 17.78 -4.59
N THR A 67 -0.86 16.76 -4.18
CA THR A 67 -0.40 15.37 -4.29
C THR A 67 -0.97 14.73 -5.54
N GLN A 68 -0.09 14.19 -6.38
CA GLN A 68 -0.45 13.46 -7.59
C GLN A 68 -0.28 11.96 -7.33
N ARG A 69 -1.26 11.15 -7.74
CA ARG A 69 -1.18 9.69 -7.68
C ARG A 69 -0.67 9.14 -9.00
N TYR A 70 0.35 8.31 -8.92
CA TYR A 70 0.85 7.47 -9.99
C TYR A 70 0.72 6.01 -9.59
N ASN A 71 0.83 5.11 -10.57
CA ASN A 71 0.93 3.68 -10.34
C ASN A 71 2.25 3.22 -10.93
N ASP A 72 3.00 2.44 -10.16
CA ASP A 72 4.27 1.88 -10.60
C ASP A 72 4.15 0.35 -10.69
N LEU A 73 4.79 -0.24 -11.70
CA LEU A 73 4.98 -1.69 -11.74
C LEU A 73 6.22 -2.01 -10.90
N VAL A 74 6.07 -2.96 -9.98
CA VAL A 74 7.16 -3.55 -9.21
C VAL A 74 7.18 -5.04 -9.48
N VAL A 75 8.35 -5.55 -9.88
CA VAL A 75 8.60 -6.99 -10.08
C VAL A 75 9.72 -7.40 -9.15
N GLU A 76 9.40 -8.18 -8.14
CA GLU A 76 10.39 -8.69 -7.18
C GLU A 76 11.23 -9.80 -7.80
N THR A 77 12.51 -9.91 -7.43
CA THR A 77 13.38 -10.99 -7.91
C THR A 77 13.99 -11.77 -6.76
N TYR A 78 13.15 -12.30 -5.87
CA TYR A 78 13.61 -13.13 -4.75
C TYR A 78 13.68 -14.61 -5.13
N PRO A 79 14.85 -15.26 -4.99
CA PRO A 79 15.00 -16.70 -5.20
C PRO A 79 14.26 -17.46 -4.10
N GLY A 80 13.02 -17.88 -4.41
CA GLY A 80 12.19 -18.70 -3.50
C GLY A 80 10.76 -18.18 -3.29
N ILE A 81 10.49 -16.91 -3.58
CA ILE A 81 9.15 -16.31 -3.48
C ILE A 81 8.63 -15.93 -4.86
N CYS A 82 9.48 -15.50 -5.78
CA CYS A 82 9.02 -15.00 -7.07
C CYS A 82 9.18 -16.08 -8.14
N LEU A 83 8.05 -16.55 -8.70
CA LEU A 83 8.02 -17.37 -9.92
C LEU A 83 8.33 -16.58 -11.19
N ALA A 84 8.66 -15.29 -11.08
CA ALA A 84 9.14 -14.50 -12.21
C ALA A 84 10.53 -15.01 -12.64
N ASN A 85 10.53 -16.09 -13.41
CA ASN A 85 11.69 -16.55 -14.14
C ASN A 85 12.25 -15.36 -14.96
N THR A 86 13.56 -15.32 -15.18
CA THR A 86 14.24 -14.37 -16.07
C THR A 86 13.52 -14.24 -17.43
N ALA A 87 12.84 -15.30 -17.89
CA ALA A 87 11.99 -15.30 -19.08
C ALA A 87 10.80 -14.32 -19.00
N VAL A 88 10.07 -14.29 -17.89
CA VAL A 88 8.89 -13.42 -17.69
C VAL A 88 9.32 -11.96 -17.62
N ILE A 89 10.44 -11.68 -16.94
CA ILE A 89 11.01 -10.33 -16.86
C ILE A 89 11.38 -9.84 -18.26
N LYS A 90 12.05 -10.68 -19.07
CA LYS A 90 12.37 -10.33 -20.47
C LYS A 90 11.13 -10.08 -21.31
N GLU A 91 10.07 -10.89 -21.14
CA GLU A 91 8.80 -10.69 -21.81
C GLU A 91 8.15 -9.36 -21.41
N LEU A 92 8.11 -9.06 -20.11
CA LEU A 92 7.59 -7.80 -19.59
C LEU A 92 8.40 -6.59 -20.06
N GLN A 93 9.73 -6.70 -20.16
CA GLN A 93 10.58 -5.64 -20.71
C GLN A 93 10.30 -5.39 -22.20
N GLY A 94 9.92 -6.43 -22.96
CA GLY A 94 9.51 -6.28 -24.35
C GLY A 94 8.15 -5.57 -24.50
N LYS A 95 7.20 -5.85 -23.60
CA LYS A 95 5.85 -5.23 -23.62
C LYS A 95 5.81 -3.84 -23.00
N ILE A 96 6.46 -3.66 -21.85
CA ILE A 96 6.46 -2.44 -21.05
C ILE A 96 7.84 -1.79 -21.15
N LYS A 97 7.93 -0.74 -21.97
CA LYS A 97 9.17 0.03 -22.13
C LYS A 97 9.51 0.74 -20.82
N GLY A 98 10.79 0.73 -20.44
CA GLY A 98 11.28 1.43 -19.25
C GLY A 98 11.16 0.64 -17.94
N LEU A 99 10.91 -0.68 -18.01
CA LEU A 99 11.08 -1.58 -16.88
C LEU A 99 12.58 -1.83 -16.65
N SER A 100 13.11 -1.26 -15.57
CA SER A 100 14.54 -1.25 -15.27
C SER A 100 14.84 -1.87 -13.91
N PRO A 101 16.01 -2.51 -13.73
CA PRO A 101 16.40 -3.07 -12.44
C PRO A 101 16.73 -1.96 -11.43
N ASP A 102 16.17 -2.08 -10.24
CA ASP A 102 16.58 -1.37 -9.02
C ASP A 102 17.61 -2.25 -8.29
N LYS A 103 18.88 -1.91 -8.49
CA LYS A 103 20.04 -2.69 -8.00
C LYS A 103 20.12 -2.75 -6.47
N GLU A 104 19.50 -1.82 -5.77
CA GLU A 104 19.55 -1.76 -4.31
C GLU A 104 18.51 -2.68 -3.66
N LYS A 105 17.42 -2.99 -4.37
CA LYS A 105 16.22 -3.62 -3.78
C LYS A 105 15.82 -4.94 -4.44
N GLU A 106 16.70 -5.56 -5.22
CA GLU A 106 16.47 -6.84 -5.91
C GLU A 106 15.08 -6.89 -6.59
N LYS A 107 14.75 -5.82 -7.32
CA LYS A 107 13.45 -5.66 -8.00
C LYS A 107 13.60 -4.90 -9.30
N TYR A 108 12.64 -5.06 -10.21
CA TYR A 108 12.50 -4.22 -11.40
C TYR A 108 11.33 -3.26 -11.21
N ILE A 109 11.51 -2.01 -11.65
CA ILE A 109 10.52 -0.96 -11.49
C ILE A 109 10.26 -0.29 -12.84
N LYS A 110 8.99 -0.08 -13.15
CA LYS A 110 8.54 0.90 -14.16
C LYS A 110 7.69 1.93 -13.45
N ARG A 111 8.13 3.19 -13.50
CA ARG A 111 7.37 4.31 -12.94
C ARG A 111 6.26 4.78 -13.88
N ASN A 112 5.18 5.31 -13.32
CA ASN A 112 4.10 5.97 -14.07
C ASN A 112 3.53 5.08 -15.18
N LEU A 113 2.89 3.97 -14.78
CA LEU A 113 2.11 3.11 -15.66
C LEU A 113 0.91 3.85 -16.22
N LEU A 114 0.75 3.76 -17.53
CA LEU A 114 -0.43 4.24 -18.24
C LEU A 114 -1.62 3.29 -18.01
N PRO A 115 -2.87 3.78 -18.07
CA PRO A 115 -4.05 2.92 -17.94
C PRO A 115 -4.06 1.72 -18.91
N SER A 116 -3.62 1.92 -20.16
CA SER A 116 -3.50 0.85 -21.16
C SER A 116 -2.50 -0.23 -20.76
N GLU A 117 -1.36 0.15 -20.17
CA GLU A 117 -0.33 -0.77 -19.67
C GLU A 117 -0.86 -1.60 -18.49
N ILE A 118 -1.63 -0.97 -17.59
CA ILE A 118 -2.27 -1.66 -16.45
C ILE A 118 -3.19 -2.79 -16.96
N TYR A 119 -4.02 -2.52 -17.96
CA TYR A 119 -4.90 -3.55 -18.54
C TYR A 119 -4.11 -4.69 -19.18
N ALA A 120 -3.00 -4.39 -19.87
CA ALA A 120 -2.14 -5.41 -20.47
C ALA A 120 -1.46 -6.31 -19.43
N LEU A 121 -1.31 -5.85 -18.19
CA LEU A 121 -0.67 -6.59 -17.10
C LEU A 121 -1.61 -7.51 -16.32
N LYS A 122 -2.93 -7.43 -16.53
CA LYS A 122 -3.96 -8.16 -15.75
C LYS A 122 -3.66 -9.65 -15.59
N ASP A 123 -3.26 -10.30 -16.68
CA ASP A 123 -2.96 -11.73 -16.70
C ASP A 123 -1.69 -12.07 -15.91
N TYR A 124 -0.67 -11.21 -15.97
CA TYR A 124 0.59 -11.42 -15.25
C TYR A 124 0.41 -11.27 -13.75
N LEU A 125 -0.39 -10.28 -13.33
CA LEU A 125 -0.69 -10.02 -11.92
C LEU A 125 -1.39 -11.20 -11.24
N SER A 126 -2.16 -11.99 -11.99
CA SER A 126 -2.88 -13.15 -11.45
C SER A 126 -2.04 -14.43 -11.50
N ARG A 127 -1.16 -14.57 -12.49
CA ARG A 127 -0.39 -15.80 -12.73
C ARG A 127 0.96 -15.84 -12.01
N TYR A 128 1.61 -14.69 -11.83
CA TYR A 128 2.96 -14.62 -11.32
C TYR A 128 3.01 -13.89 -9.98
N GLN A 129 3.45 -14.62 -8.96
CA GLN A 129 3.80 -14.04 -7.66
C GLN A 129 4.89 -12.99 -7.82
N GLY A 130 4.83 -11.90 -7.05
CA GLY A 130 5.85 -10.85 -7.00
C GLY A 130 5.76 -9.78 -8.09
N ILE A 131 4.80 -9.88 -9.03
CA ILE A 131 4.47 -8.83 -9.99
C ILE A 131 3.30 -8.04 -9.43
N ARG A 132 3.52 -6.78 -9.09
CA ARG A 132 2.56 -5.95 -8.34
C ARG A 132 2.48 -4.54 -8.91
N ILE A 133 1.28 -3.98 -8.92
CA ILE A 133 1.08 -2.54 -9.18
C ILE A 133 0.95 -1.85 -7.83
N VAL A 134 1.85 -0.91 -7.57
CA VAL A 134 1.90 -0.18 -6.29
C VAL A 134 1.53 1.27 -6.55
N PRO A 135 0.55 1.84 -5.81
CA PRO A 135 0.25 3.26 -5.91
C PRO A 135 1.39 4.06 -5.28
N ARG A 136 1.83 5.11 -5.97
CA ARG A 136 2.85 6.04 -5.50
C ARG A 136 2.29 7.44 -5.50
N LEU A 137 2.36 8.09 -4.34
CA LEU A 137 2.00 9.50 -4.20
C LEU A 137 3.25 10.34 -4.40
N GLU A 138 3.16 11.40 -5.21
CA GLU A 138 4.20 12.39 -5.39
C GLU A 138 3.68 13.78 -5.01
N ARG A 139 4.51 14.56 -4.32
CA ARG A 139 4.22 15.97 -4.07
C ARG A 139 4.66 16.82 -5.27
N ARG A 140 3.73 17.60 -5.81
CA ARG A 140 3.93 18.50 -6.95
C ARG A 140 3.71 19.94 -6.50
N TYR A 141 4.42 20.85 -7.17
CA TYR A 141 4.40 22.28 -6.90
C TYR A 141 4.23 23.04 -8.20
N VAL A 142 3.72 24.26 -8.11
CA VAL A 142 3.79 25.23 -9.20
C VAL A 142 5.24 25.59 -9.52
N ASP A 143 5.51 25.92 -10.78
CA ASP A 143 6.87 26.14 -11.28
C ASP A 143 7.31 27.61 -11.13
N TYR A 144 7.32 28.07 -9.87
CA TYR A 144 7.78 29.41 -9.49
C TYR A 144 8.80 29.29 -8.35
N PRO A 145 10.11 29.57 -8.60
CA PRO A 145 11.14 29.46 -7.58
C PRO A 145 10.84 30.25 -6.29
N GLU A 146 10.33 31.47 -6.44
CA GLU A 146 9.90 32.37 -5.36
C GLU A 146 8.82 31.76 -4.47
N VAL A 147 7.85 31.05 -5.06
CA VAL A 147 6.81 30.33 -4.33
C VAL A 147 7.41 29.12 -3.63
N ARG A 148 8.29 28.38 -4.32
CA ARG A 148 8.94 27.18 -3.76
C ARG A 148 9.77 27.52 -2.51
N LYS A 149 10.40 28.71 -2.43
CA LYS A 149 11.08 29.19 -1.20
C LYS A 149 10.13 29.27 0.00
N ILE A 150 8.88 29.70 -0.21
CA ILE A 150 7.86 29.87 0.86
C ILE A 150 7.19 28.53 1.21
N LEU A 151 6.83 27.75 0.19
CA LEU A 151 6.21 26.44 0.39
C LEU A 151 7.16 25.48 1.10
N GLY A 152 8.45 25.55 0.73
CA GLY A 152 9.48 24.65 1.23
C GLY A 152 9.48 23.33 0.47
N THR A 153 9.93 22.29 1.16
CA THR A 153 10.20 20.97 0.60
C THR A 153 9.63 19.86 1.48
N VAL A 154 9.45 18.71 0.86
CA VAL A 154 9.10 17.45 1.53
C VAL A 154 10.22 16.44 1.33
N ASP A 155 10.26 15.45 2.19
CA ASP A 155 11.09 14.26 2.04
C ASP A 155 10.20 13.01 2.20
N SER A 156 10.73 11.85 1.86
CA SER A 156 9.98 10.61 1.84
C SER A 156 10.80 9.40 2.26
N TYR A 157 10.13 8.44 2.93
CA TYR A 157 10.71 7.15 3.28
C TYR A 157 9.75 6.02 2.92
N GLU A 158 10.30 4.84 2.61
CA GLU A 158 9.51 3.63 2.36
C GLU A 158 9.26 2.90 3.68
N GLU A 159 7.99 2.70 4.03
CA GLU A 159 7.60 1.93 5.21
C GLU A 159 7.70 0.43 4.89
N ARG A 160 8.62 -0.27 5.60
CA ARG A 160 8.98 -1.66 5.30
C ARG A 160 7.81 -2.63 5.36
N ASP A 161 6.89 -2.45 6.29
CA ASP A 161 5.81 -3.42 6.55
C ASP A 161 4.78 -3.46 5.40
N TYR A 162 4.62 -2.34 4.68
CA TYR A 162 3.58 -2.18 3.66
C TYR A 162 4.12 -1.78 2.27
N GLY A 163 5.42 -1.45 2.16
CA GLY A 163 6.03 -0.99 0.91
C GLY A 163 5.45 0.35 0.42
N VAL A 164 4.91 1.15 1.34
CA VAL A 164 4.26 2.43 1.03
C VAL A 164 5.26 3.56 1.26
N VAL A 165 5.33 4.51 0.33
CA VAL A 165 6.14 5.71 0.47
C VAL A 165 5.36 6.76 1.28
N ARG A 166 5.93 7.18 2.42
CA ARG A 166 5.41 8.25 3.27
C ARG A 166 6.08 9.56 2.92
N ILE A 167 5.32 10.66 2.92
CA ILE A 167 5.82 12.00 2.63
C ILE A 167 5.60 12.89 3.85
N PHE A 168 6.63 13.61 4.27
CA PHE A 168 6.58 14.56 5.39
C PHE A 168 7.28 15.88 5.02
N GLY A 169 6.84 16.97 5.63
CA GLY A 169 7.33 18.32 5.38
C GLY A 169 8.66 18.58 6.09
N VAL A 170 9.63 19.11 5.34
CA VAL A 170 11.01 19.38 5.83
C VAL A 170 11.26 20.86 6.05
N SER A 171 10.67 21.72 5.23
CA SER A 171 10.88 23.17 5.32
C SER A 171 9.63 23.97 4.93
N GLY A 172 9.67 25.28 5.17
CA GLY A 172 8.61 26.22 4.77
C GLY A 172 7.22 25.89 5.31
N THR A 173 6.21 26.16 4.48
CA THR A 173 4.80 25.87 4.76
C THR A 173 4.55 24.37 4.96
N GLU A 174 5.22 23.51 4.19
CA GLU A 174 5.07 22.05 4.28
C GLU A 174 5.43 21.54 5.69
N ARG A 175 6.52 22.04 6.29
CA ARG A 175 6.87 21.69 7.69
C ARG A 175 5.94 22.34 8.70
N LYS A 176 5.61 23.64 8.49
CA LYS A 176 4.78 24.40 9.44
C LYS A 176 3.41 23.74 9.65
N TYR A 177 2.80 23.26 8.58
CA TYR A 177 1.47 22.63 8.63
C TYR A 177 1.54 21.11 8.43
N ASP A 178 2.67 20.47 8.78
CA ASP A 178 2.90 19.06 8.44
C ASP A 178 1.78 18.15 8.96
N GLN A 179 1.33 18.39 10.19
CA GLN A 179 0.28 17.63 10.86
C GLN A 179 -1.10 17.79 10.20
N HIS A 180 -1.44 18.99 9.75
CA HIS A 180 -2.72 19.25 9.07
C HIS A 180 -2.70 18.72 7.64
N LEU A 181 -1.59 18.93 6.93
CA LEU A 181 -1.40 18.46 5.56
C LEU A 181 -1.34 16.94 5.48
N LYS A 182 -0.93 16.24 6.55
CA LYS A 182 -0.83 14.78 6.56
C LYS A 182 -2.22 14.13 6.56
N GLY A 183 -2.49 13.30 5.56
CA GLY A 183 -3.69 12.46 5.54
C GLY A 183 -3.60 11.27 6.51
N MET A 184 -4.76 10.69 6.81
CA MET A 184 -4.90 9.44 7.55
C MET A 184 -5.08 8.31 6.56
N ASP A 185 -4.13 7.39 6.52
CA ASP A 185 -4.23 6.26 5.60
C ASP A 185 -5.40 5.34 5.95
N GLY A 186 -5.95 4.71 4.92
CA GLY A 186 -6.91 3.64 5.10
C GLY A 186 -6.20 2.32 5.35
N GLU A 187 -6.92 1.39 5.96
CA GLU A 187 -6.47 0.01 6.13
C GLU A 187 -7.50 -0.93 5.52
N TYR A 188 -7.03 -1.94 4.81
CA TYR A 188 -7.87 -3.02 4.31
C TYR A 188 -7.29 -4.36 4.75
N GLU A 189 -8.13 -5.38 4.74
CA GLU A 189 -7.76 -6.76 4.97
C GLU A 189 -8.15 -7.59 3.76
N VAL A 190 -7.31 -8.55 3.38
CA VAL A 190 -7.58 -9.46 2.27
C VAL A 190 -6.99 -10.82 2.56
N MET A 191 -7.65 -11.88 2.08
CA MET A 191 -7.04 -13.20 2.10
C MET A 191 -6.06 -13.34 0.94
N GLN A 192 -4.93 -13.96 1.21
CA GLN A 192 -3.94 -14.28 0.19
C GLN A 192 -3.85 -15.79 -0.03
N ASP A 193 -3.65 -16.20 -1.28
CA ASP A 193 -3.35 -17.59 -1.60
C ASP A 193 -1.90 -17.97 -1.23
N ARG A 194 -1.49 -19.21 -1.52
CA ARG A 194 -0.11 -19.68 -1.30
C ARG A 194 0.94 -18.86 -2.06
N ASN A 195 0.53 -18.19 -3.13
CA ASN A 195 1.35 -17.35 -4.00
C ASN A 195 1.26 -15.86 -3.62
N ARG A 196 0.68 -15.50 -2.47
CA ARG A 196 0.46 -14.12 -2.01
C ARG A 196 -0.43 -13.27 -2.92
N ASN A 197 -1.15 -13.88 -3.86
CA ASN A 197 -2.13 -13.19 -4.67
C ASN A 197 -3.41 -13.00 -3.86
N TRP A 198 -4.11 -11.90 -4.10
CA TRP A 198 -5.38 -11.63 -3.42
C TRP A 198 -6.44 -12.63 -3.88
N ILE A 199 -7.17 -13.20 -2.94
CA ILE A 199 -8.34 -14.04 -3.24
C ILE A 199 -9.52 -13.11 -3.51
N PRO A 200 -10.10 -13.11 -4.73
CA PRO A 200 -11.22 -12.23 -5.07
C PRO A 200 -12.39 -12.39 -4.10
N GLY A 201 -13.03 -11.27 -3.75
CA GLY A 201 -14.20 -11.26 -2.85
C GLY A 201 -13.87 -11.35 -1.35
N THR A 202 -12.60 -11.52 -0.96
CA THR A 202 -12.18 -11.57 0.45
C THR A 202 -11.70 -10.22 0.99
N TRP A 203 -11.61 -9.21 0.13
CA TRP A 203 -11.17 -7.88 0.54
C TRP A 203 -12.23 -7.22 1.43
N LYS A 204 -11.77 -6.58 2.50
CA LYS A 204 -12.62 -5.86 3.44
C LYS A 204 -11.92 -4.58 3.87
N LEU A 205 -12.62 -3.46 3.77
CA LEU A 205 -12.13 -2.19 4.31
C LEU A 205 -12.22 -2.24 5.84
N LYS A 206 -11.09 -2.00 6.53
CA LYS A 206 -11.04 -1.86 8.00
C LYS A 206 -11.21 -0.41 8.41
N THR A 207 -10.47 0.48 7.75
CA THR A 207 -10.44 1.91 8.05
C THR A 207 -10.46 2.70 6.76
N GLU A 208 -11.34 3.71 6.67
CA GLU A 208 -11.38 4.62 5.53
C GLU A 208 -10.17 5.55 5.53
N MET A 209 -9.60 5.76 4.34
CA MET A 209 -8.58 6.80 4.16
C MET A 209 -9.22 8.18 4.23
N ARG A 210 -8.52 9.15 4.83
CA ARG A 210 -8.91 10.57 4.82
C ARG A 210 -7.75 11.41 4.29
N PRO A 211 -7.94 12.20 3.22
CA PRO A 211 -6.91 13.12 2.78
C PRO A 211 -6.60 14.14 3.88
N GLY A 212 -5.39 14.69 3.87
CA GLY A 212 -5.03 15.77 4.78
C GLY A 212 -5.76 17.07 4.46
N ASP A 213 -5.79 17.98 5.43
CA ASP A 213 -6.48 19.26 5.32
C ASP A 213 -5.79 20.17 4.30
N ASP A 214 -6.60 20.88 3.52
CA ASP A 214 -6.12 21.92 2.62
C ASP A 214 -5.73 23.17 3.42
N ILE A 215 -4.55 23.73 3.13
CA ILE A 215 -4.04 24.94 3.78
C ILE A 215 -4.11 26.11 2.81
N ARG A 216 -4.74 27.21 3.25
CA ARG A 216 -4.81 28.46 2.49
C ARG A 216 -3.78 29.45 3.02
N LEU A 217 -2.93 29.97 2.14
CA LEU A 217 -1.97 31.01 2.47
C LEU A 217 -2.64 32.38 2.57
N GLU A 218 -2.00 33.25 3.35
CA GLU A 218 -2.42 34.63 3.47
C GLU A 218 -2.03 35.47 2.27
N SER A 219 -1.07 35.09 1.43
CA SER A 219 -0.67 35.89 0.25
C SER A 219 -1.16 35.24 -1.05
N SER A 220 -1.48 36.03 -2.06
CA SER A 220 -1.77 35.48 -3.40
C SER A 220 -0.48 35.10 -4.14
N LEU A 221 -0.61 34.28 -5.18
CA LEU A 221 0.53 33.95 -6.06
C LEU A 221 1.19 35.24 -6.59
N GLU A 222 0.40 36.17 -7.10
CA GLU A 222 0.90 37.41 -7.71
C GLU A 222 1.62 38.32 -6.69
N GLU A 223 1.12 38.37 -5.45
CA GLU A 223 1.77 39.09 -4.35
C GLU A 223 3.14 38.51 -4.01
N ILE A 224 3.26 37.17 -4.00
CA ILE A 224 4.54 36.48 -3.73
C ILE A 224 5.55 36.80 -4.83
N ILE A 225 5.13 36.72 -6.10
CA ILE A 225 5.99 36.98 -7.25
C ILE A 225 6.45 38.44 -7.29
N SER A 226 5.53 39.39 -7.07
CA SER A 226 5.86 40.82 -7.11
C SER A 226 6.79 41.26 -5.97
N ARG A 227 6.70 40.65 -4.78
CA ARG A 227 7.60 40.93 -3.64
C ARG A 227 9.04 40.49 -3.90
N ASP A 228 9.25 39.31 -4.48
CA ASP A 228 10.61 38.81 -4.78
C ASP A 228 11.30 39.70 -5.82
N ARG A 229 10.59 40.11 -6.89
CA ARG A 229 11.12 41.02 -7.93
C ARG A 229 11.62 42.36 -7.38
N LYS A 230 10.86 42.99 -6.48
CA LYS A 230 11.26 44.25 -5.83
C LYS A 230 12.50 44.08 -4.95
N THR A 231 12.66 42.91 -4.33
CA THR A 231 13.81 42.61 -3.47
C THR A 231 15.09 42.42 -4.29
N ASP A 232 15.00 41.83 -5.48
CA ASP A 232 16.13 41.66 -6.38
C ASP A 232 16.56 42.98 -7.06
N GLU A 233 15.62 43.88 -7.39
CA GLU A 233 15.95 45.21 -7.90
C GLU A 233 16.65 46.09 -6.86
N GLY A 234 16.23 46.02 -5.58
CA GLY A 234 16.86 46.75 -4.48
C GLY A 234 18.23 46.21 -4.06
N ARG A 235 18.61 44.99 -4.46
CA ARG A 235 19.95 44.40 -4.21
C ARG A 235 20.98 44.72 -5.29
N LYS A 236 20.55 45.23 -6.45
CA LYS A 236 21.42 45.60 -7.58
C LYS A 236 21.83 47.08 -7.58
N LEU A 237 21.34 47.85 -6.62
CA LEU A 237 21.72 49.23 -6.34
C LEU A 237 22.62 49.27 -5.09
#